data_AF-A0A3D2F8H1-F1
#
_entry.id   AF-A0A3D2F8H1-F1
#
_cell.length_a   1.000
_cell.length_b   1.000
_cell.length_c   1.000
_cell.angle_alpha   90.00
_cell.angle_beta   90.00
_cell.angle_gamma   90.00
#
_symmetry.space_group_name_H-M   'P 1'
#
loop_
_entity.id
_entity.type
_entity.pdbx_description
1 polymer ?
#
loop_
_entity_poly.entity_id
_entity_poly.type
_entity_poly.pdbx_seq_one_letter_code
_entity_poly.pdbx_strand_id
1 'polypeptide(L)'
;AQIQLDGQVVTEDDVARVMSQCDVPDYGGGREVLHAQPVNFALDHRSGLSDPRGQLGNELSVDMHMLTVDAAAVHHVAHCIKRCDLELAGIASSAYVSGMSTLVEDEQELGSACIDMGGGATSISIFIKKHMIFADSVRMGGDHVT
;
A
#
# COMPACT_ATOMS: atom_id res chain seq x y z
N ALA A 1 -0.55 7.42 13.00
CA ALA A 1 -1.39 7.15 14.20
C ALA A 1 -0.55 6.73 15.38
N GLN A 2 -1.08 6.77 16.60
CA GLN A 2 -0.38 6.33 17.80
C GLN A 2 -1.31 5.73 18.87
N ILE A 3 -0.81 4.76 19.62
CA ILE A 3 -1.50 4.10 20.75
C ILE A 3 -0.58 4.02 21.98
N GLN A 4 -1.19 3.97 23.16
CA GLN A 4 -0.49 3.63 24.40
C GLN A 4 -0.51 2.11 24.65
N LEU A 5 0.58 1.60 25.23
CA LEU A 5 0.86 0.19 25.52
C LEU A 5 1.10 -0.08 27.01
N ASP A 6 1.14 0.96 27.85
CA ASP A 6 1.34 0.86 29.30
C ASP A 6 2.57 0.03 29.72
N GLY A 7 3.66 0.08 28.95
CA GLY A 7 4.90 -0.62 29.23
C GLY A 7 4.87 -2.12 28.90
N GLN A 8 3.89 -2.58 28.13
CA GLN A 8 3.76 -3.97 27.71
C GLN A 8 4.55 -4.28 26.44
N VAL A 9 4.68 -5.57 26.15
CA VAL A 9 5.27 -6.07 24.91
C VAL A 9 4.26 -5.89 23.78
N VAL A 10 4.71 -5.31 22.67
CA VAL A 10 3.90 -5.12 21.47
C VAL A 10 3.43 -6.47 20.93
N THR A 11 2.11 -6.62 20.84
CA THR A 11 1.44 -7.79 20.27
C THR A 11 0.91 -7.52 18.86
N GLU A 12 0.44 -8.57 18.18
CA GLU A 12 -0.23 -8.43 16.88
C GLU A 12 -1.51 -7.57 16.98
N ASP A 13 -2.25 -7.68 18.07
CA ASP A 13 -3.44 -6.87 18.33
C ASP A 13 -3.10 -5.38 18.50
N ASP A 14 -1.94 -5.06 19.08
CA ASP A 14 -1.47 -3.67 19.18
C ASP A 14 -1.11 -3.09 17.80
N VAL A 15 -0.47 -3.90 16.94
CA VAL A 15 -0.18 -3.50 15.55
C VAL A 15 -1.48 -3.27 14.78
N ALA A 16 -2.45 -4.18 14.88
CA ALA A 16 -3.76 -4.01 14.27
C ALA A 16 -4.48 -2.76 14.80
N ARG A 17 -4.41 -2.51 16.10
CA ARG A 17 -5.02 -1.34 16.76
C ARG A 17 -4.41 -0.04 16.26
N VAL A 18 -3.08 0.09 16.23
CA VAL A 18 -2.43 1.33 15.76
C VAL A 18 -2.70 1.59 14.28
N MET A 19 -2.73 0.54 13.45
CA MET A 19 -3.07 0.66 12.03
C MET A 19 -4.53 1.10 11.83
N SER A 20 -5.47 0.58 12.64
CA SER A 20 -6.89 0.95 12.55
C SER A 20 -7.18 2.40 12.97
N GLN A 21 -6.27 3.03 13.72
CA GLN A 21 -6.37 4.41 14.16
C GLN A 21 -5.72 5.41 13.19
N CYS A 22 -5.21 4.95 12.04
CA CYS A 22 -4.73 5.86 11.02
C CYS A 22 -5.89 6.65 10.43
N ASP A 23 -5.90 7.94 10.77
CA ASP A 23 -6.78 8.91 10.14
C ASP A 23 -6.52 8.93 8.64
N VAL A 24 -7.62 8.76 7.92
CA VAL A 24 -7.62 8.84 6.47
C VAL A 24 -7.65 10.33 6.09
N PRO A 25 -6.59 10.88 5.48
CA PRO A 25 -6.58 12.28 5.09
C PRO A 25 -7.62 12.53 4.01
N ASP A 26 -8.04 13.79 3.87
CA ASP A 26 -8.88 14.19 2.74
C ASP A 26 -8.08 14.04 1.44
N TYR A 27 -8.40 12.98 0.69
CA TYR A 27 -7.85 12.70 -0.64
C TYR A 27 -8.81 13.14 -1.76
N GLY A 28 -9.84 13.93 -1.44
CA GLY A 28 -10.84 14.42 -2.38
C GLY A 28 -12.02 13.46 -2.55
N GLY A 29 -13.13 14.02 -3.03
CA GLY A 29 -14.37 13.28 -3.23
C GLY A 29 -14.28 12.21 -4.33
N GLY A 30 -14.98 11.10 -4.11
CA GLY A 30 -15.09 10.01 -5.10
C GLY A 30 -13.88 9.07 -5.16
N ARG A 31 -12.93 9.21 -4.23
CA ARG A 31 -11.81 8.27 -4.09
C ARG A 31 -11.99 7.37 -2.87
N GLU A 32 -11.36 6.23 -2.89
CA GLU A 32 -11.25 5.31 -1.75
C GLU A 32 -9.82 4.77 -1.63
N VAL A 33 -9.47 4.26 -0.45
CA VAL A 33 -8.15 3.65 -0.20
C VAL A 33 -8.14 2.24 -0.77
N LEU A 34 -7.21 1.99 -1.70
CA LEU A 34 -6.99 0.66 -2.25
C LEU A 34 -5.92 -0.11 -1.47
N HIS A 35 -4.80 0.56 -1.13
CA HIS A 35 -3.73 -0.01 -0.31
C HIS A 35 -3.37 0.93 0.82
N ALA A 36 -3.16 0.37 2.02
CA ALA A 36 -2.64 1.09 3.18
C ALA A 36 -1.50 0.26 3.79
N GLN A 37 -0.26 0.72 3.61
CA GLN A 37 0.94 -0.04 3.96
C GLN A 37 1.73 0.69 5.04
N PRO A 38 2.12 0.02 6.14
CA PRO A 38 3.00 0.63 7.13
C PRO A 38 4.39 0.85 6.50
N VAL A 39 4.89 2.08 6.56
CA VAL A 39 6.23 2.45 6.06
C VAL A 39 7.22 2.75 7.18
N ASN A 40 6.71 2.96 8.40
CA ASN A 40 7.53 3.19 9.56
C ASN A 40 6.72 2.88 10.82
N PHE A 41 7.26 2.05 11.70
CA PHE A 41 6.82 1.99 13.09
C PHE A 41 7.82 2.74 13.96
N ALA A 42 7.30 3.45 14.95
CA ALA A 42 8.11 3.99 16.03
C ALA A 42 7.58 3.53 17.38
N LEU A 43 8.49 3.11 18.25
CA LEU A 43 8.21 2.71 19.62
C LEU A 43 8.95 3.66 20.56
N ASP A 44 8.22 4.43 21.35
CA ASP A 44 8.73 5.54 22.15
C ASP A 44 9.56 6.52 21.28
N HIS A 45 10.86 6.63 21.53
CA HIS A 45 11.78 7.48 20.76
C HIS A 45 12.51 6.74 19.63
N ARG A 46 12.24 5.45 19.43
CA ARG A 46 12.91 4.61 18.44
C ARG A 46 12.04 4.50 17.20
N SER A 47 12.41 5.22 16.15
CA SER A 47 11.78 5.18 14.82
C SER A 47 12.56 4.28 13.86
N GLY A 48 11.97 3.94 12.72
CA GLY A 48 12.58 3.11 11.68
C GLY A 48 12.40 1.61 11.90
N LEU A 49 11.43 1.20 12.73
CA LEU A 49 11.14 -0.21 12.95
C LEU A 49 10.30 -0.74 11.78
N SER A 50 10.76 -1.83 11.16
CA SER A 50 9.97 -2.58 10.17
C SER A 50 8.89 -3.44 10.85
N ASP A 51 9.23 -4.02 12.01
CA ASP A 51 8.32 -4.82 12.83
C ASP A 51 8.52 -4.49 14.33
N PRO A 52 7.51 -3.91 15.01
CA PRO A 52 7.60 -3.58 16.42
C PRO A 52 7.26 -4.76 17.35
N ARG A 53 6.73 -5.88 16.83
CA ARG A 53 6.24 -7.00 17.65
C ARG A 53 7.36 -7.60 18.50
N GLY A 54 7.02 -7.96 19.75
CA GLY A 54 7.98 -8.51 20.71
C GLY A 54 8.87 -7.47 21.39
N GLN A 55 8.75 -6.18 21.04
CA GLN A 55 9.47 -5.10 21.72
C GLN A 55 8.63 -4.55 22.87
N LEU A 56 9.28 -4.11 23.94
CA LEU A 56 8.65 -3.49 25.10
C LEU A 56 8.73 -1.96 24.98
N GLY A 57 7.62 -1.26 25.23
CA GLY A 57 7.56 0.19 25.17
C GLY A 57 6.23 0.74 25.69
N ASN A 58 6.08 2.06 25.67
CA ASN A 58 4.90 2.74 26.19
C ASN A 58 4.01 3.29 25.09
N GLU A 59 4.59 3.83 24.02
CA GLU A 59 3.85 4.43 22.92
C GLU A 59 4.28 3.81 21.59
N LEU A 60 3.32 3.26 20.84
CA LEU A 60 3.54 2.74 19.49
C LEU A 60 2.87 3.66 18.48
N SER A 61 3.61 4.12 17.49
CA SER A 61 3.10 4.89 16.36
C SER A 61 3.44 4.23 15.03
N VAL A 62 2.64 4.58 14.02
CA VAL A 62 2.79 4.08 12.65
C VAL A 62 2.57 5.21 11.65
N ASP A 63 3.45 5.27 10.66
CA ASP A 63 3.26 6.02 9.42
C ASP A 63 2.82 5.07 8.32
N MET A 64 1.80 5.46 7.56
CA MET A 64 1.25 4.64 6.48
C MET A 64 1.36 5.35 5.14
N HIS A 65 1.75 4.60 4.12
CA HIS A 65 1.59 4.98 2.73
C HIS A 65 0.23 4.50 2.23
N MET A 66 -0.61 5.44 1.77
CA MET A 66 -1.94 5.17 1.27
C MET A 66 -2.01 5.41 -0.24
N LEU A 67 -2.34 4.36 -0.98
CA LEU A 67 -2.67 4.44 -2.39
C LEU A 67 -4.19 4.49 -2.53
N THR A 68 -4.69 5.55 -3.17
CA THR A 68 -6.12 5.75 -3.41
C THR A 68 -6.46 5.55 -4.88
N VAL A 69 -7.70 5.19 -5.14
CA VAL A 69 -8.25 4.96 -6.48
C VAL A 69 -9.61 5.62 -6.61
N ASP A 70 -10.06 5.86 -7.84
CA ASP A 70 -11.44 6.25 -8.11
C ASP A 70 -12.39 5.12 -7.65
N ALA A 71 -13.34 5.44 -6.77
CA ALA A 71 -14.26 4.46 -6.20
C ALA A 71 -15.20 3.85 -7.27
N ALA A 72 -15.55 4.62 -8.30
CA ALA A 72 -16.38 4.10 -9.40
C ALA A 72 -15.64 3.00 -10.17
N ALA A 73 -14.33 3.14 -10.37
CA ALA A 73 -13.53 2.10 -11.03
C ALA A 73 -13.59 0.77 -10.27
N VAL A 74 -13.46 0.80 -8.94
CA VAL A 74 -13.57 -0.40 -8.09
C VAL A 74 -14.98 -0.98 -8.16
N HIS A 75 -16.02 -0.15 -8.02
CA HIS A 75 -17.40 -0.61 -8.12
C HIS A 75 -17.73 -1.26 -9.47
N HIS A 76 -17.23 -0.72 -10.57
CA HIS A 76 -17.43 -1.30 -11.90
C HIS A 76 -16.79 -2.69 -12.02
N VAL A 77 -15.55 -2.86 -11.56
CA VAL A 77 -14.86 -4.16 -11.57
C VAL A 77 -15.61 -5.17 -10.70
N ALA A 78 -15.97 -4.79 -9.48
CA ALA A 78 -16.70 -5.66 -8.55
C ALA A 78 -18.07 -6.06 -9.12
N HIS A 79 -18.79 -5.14 -9.76
CA HIS A 79 -20.07 -5.43 -10.39
C HIS A 79 -19.92 -6.43 -11.55
N CYS A 80 -18.91 -6.24 -12.41
CA CYS A 80 -18.64 -7.16 -13.53
C CYS A 80 -18.34 -8.59 -13.05
N ILE A 81 -17.50 -8.75 -12.01
CA ILE A 81 -17.19 -10.07 -11.45
C ILE A 81 -18.44 -10.72 -10.85
N LYS A 82 -19.23 -9.97 -10.08
CA LYS A 82 -20.45 -10.49 -9.45
C LYS A 82 -21.50 -10.97 -10.47
N ARG A 83 -21.58 -10.35 -11.66
CA ARG A 83 -22.49 -10.79 -12.74
C ARG A 83 -22.11 -12.14 -13.34
N CYS A 84 -20.90 -12.61 -13.10
CA CYS A 84 -20.43 -13.92 -13.52
C CYS A 84 -20.63 -15.00 -12.44
N ASP A 85 -21.41 -14.71 -11.38
CA ASP A 85 -21.60 -15.58 -10.21
C ASP A 85 -20.27 -15.93 -9.50
N LEU A 86 -19.31 -15.00 -9.54
CA LEU A 86 -18.02 -15.11 -8.86
C LEU A 86 -17.92 -14.16 -7.67
N GLU A 87 -17.13 -14.56 -6.67
CA GLU A 87 -16.77 -13.72 -5.53
C GLU A 87 -15.44 -13.00 -5.78
N LEU A 88 -15.41 -11.69 -5.50
CA LEU A 88 -14.20 -10.89 -5.62
C LEU A 88 -13.35 -11.07 -4.35
N ALA A 89 -12.22 -11.76 -4.48
CA ALA A 89 -11.28 -11.97 -3.37
C ALA A 89 -10.52 -10.70 -2.98
N GLY A 90 -10.28 -9.79 -3.92
CA GLY A 90 -9.57 -8.54 -3.68
C GLY A 90 -9.20 -7.82 -4.97
N ILE A 91 -8.79 -6.56 -4.84
CA ILE A 91 -8.28 -5.73 -5.93
C ILE A 91 -6.93 -5.18 -5.48
N ALA A 92 -5.98 -5.09 -6.41
CA ALA A 92 -4.69 -4.47 -6.17
C ALA A 92 -4.30 -3.60 -7.36
N SER A 93 -3.57 -2.51 -7.10
CA SER A 93 -2.92 -1.71 -8.13
C SER A 93 -1.94 -2.57 -8.95
N SER A 94 -2.10 -2.58 -10.28
CA SER A 94 -1.19 -3.28 -11.20
C SER A 94 0.25 -2.83 -11.02
N ALA A 95 0.48 -1.51 -10.96
CA ALA A 95 1.81 -0.93 -10.77
C ALA A 95 2.51 -1.48 -9.51
N TYR A 96 1.76 -1.57 -8.39
CA TYR A 96 2.30 -2.11 -7.15
C TYR A 96 2.66 -3.59 -7.26
N VAL A 97 1.73 -4.42 -7.75
CA VAL A 97 1.97 -5.88 -7.81
C VAL A 97 3.03 -6.25 -8.85
N SER A 98 3.11 -5.53 -9.98
CA SER A 98 4.15 -5.72 -10.99
C SER A 98 5.52 -5.47 -10.36
N GLY A 99 5.73 -4.32 -9.70
CA GLY A 99 6.98 -4.03 -9.00
C GLY A 99 7.33 -5.05 -7.92
N MET A 100 6.37 -5.41 -7.05
CA MET A 100 6.59 -6.41 -5.99
C MET A 100 6.93 -7.80 -6.54
N SER A 101 6.40 -8.17 -7.70
CA SER A 101 6.58 -9.49 -8.30
C SER A 101 7.89 -9.63 -9.07
N THR A 102 8.45 -8.52 -9.58
CA THR A 102 9.62 -8.54 -10.47
C THR A 102 10.90 -8.04 -9.82
N LEU A 103 10.81 -7.12 -8.86
CA LEU A 103 11.99 -6.51 -8.24
C LEU A 103 12.55 -7.41 -7.13
N VAL A 104 13.86 -7.63 -7.14
CA VAL A 104 14.54 -8.31 -6.03
C VAL A 104 14.71 -7.36 -4.83
N GLU A 105 14.94 -7.91 -3.63
CA GLU A 105 15.00 -7.10 -2.40
C GLU A 105 16.01 -5.94 -2.48
N ASP A 106 17.17 -6.17 -3.06
CA ASP A 106 18.22 -5.14 -3.20
C ASP A 106 17.77 -3.98 -4.09
N GLU A 107 17.02 -4.25 -5.17
CA GLU A 107 16.47 -3.21 -6.04
C GLU A 107 15.40 -2.38 -5.33
N GLN A 108 14.59 -3.01 -4.49
CA GLN A 108 13.58 -2.31 -3.70
C GLN A 108 14.21 -1.49 -2.55
N GLU A 109 15.33 -1.96 -1.98
CA GLU A 109 16.03 -1.27 -0.89
C GLU A 109 16.77 -0.02 -1.39
N LEU A 110 17.58 -0.16 -2.44
CA LEU A 110 18.44 0.91 -2.96
C LEU A 110 17.68 2.02 -3.69
N GLY A 111 16.55 1.67 -4.30
CA GLY A 111 15.78 2.56 -5.14
C GLY A 111 15.64 2.03 -6.55
N SER A 112 14.41 1.78 -6.99
CA SER A 112 14.14 1.30 -8.35
C SER A 112 12.79 1.81 -8.86
N ALA A 113 12.66 1.83 -10.19
CA ALA A 113 11.40 2.07 -10.87
C ALA A 113 11.03 0.82 -11.69
N CYS A 114 9.83 0.30 -11.50
CA CYS A 114 9.23 -0.70 -12.37
C CYS A 114 8.33 0.00 -13.38
N ILE A 115 8.54 -0.28 -14.67
CA ILE A 115 7.71 0.19 -15.77
C ILE A 115 7.01 -1.03 -16.37
N ASP A 116 5.69 -1.10 -16.21
CA ASP A 116 4.84 -2.17 -16.72
C ASP A 116 4.10 -1.69 -17.97
N MET A 117 4.51 -2.20 -19.13
CA MET A 117 4.00 -1.81 -20.44
C MET A 117 2.88 -2.78 -20.89
N GLY A 118 1.64 -2.45 -20.56
CA GLY A 118 0.46 -3.20 -20.99
C GLY A 118 -0.03 -2.82 -22.40
N GLY A 119 -1.18 -3.38 -22.80
CA GLY A 119 -1.82 -3.09 -24.09
C GLY A 119 -2.39 -1.67 -24.17
N GLY A 120 -3.31 -1.34 -23.26
CA GLY A 120 -3.98 -0.03 -23.26
C GLY A 120 -3.32 1.05 -22.38
N ALA A 121 -2.42 0.65 -21.47
CA ALA A 121 -1.78 1.55 -20.52
C ALA A 121 -0.39 1.07 -20.13
N THR A 122 0.46 2.02 -19.77
CA THR A 122 1.79 1.78 -19.20
C THR A 122 1.81 2.40 -17.82
N SER A 123 2.14 1.61 -16.80
CA SER A 123 2.25 2.09 -15.43
C SER A 123 3.70 2.17 -14.96
N ILE A 124 3.96 3.08 -14.03
CA ILE A 124 5.21 3.24 -13.32
C ILE A 124 4.97 3.12 -11.82
N SER A 125 5.89 2.46 -11.12
CA SER A 125 5.95 2.44 -9.66
C SER A 125 7.40 2.62 -9.21
N ILE A 126 7.61 3.40 -8.15
CA ILE A 126 8.93 3.68 -7.58
C ILE A 126 9.00 3.10 -6.17
N PHE A 127 10.06 2.35 -5.88
CA PHE A 127 10.33 1.72 -4.59
C PHE A 127 11.63 2.27 -4.01
N ILE A 128 11.65 2.53 -2.69
CA ILE A 128 12.83 2.92 -1.90
C ILE A 128 12.69 2.31 -0.51
N LYS A 129 13.76 1.74 0.06
CA LYS A 129 13.73 1.10 1.39
C LYS A 129 12.61 0.06 1.53
N LYS A 130 12.39 -0.74 0.48
CA LYS A 130 11.33 -1.77 0.39
C LYS A 130 9.89 -1.23 0.42
N HIS A 131 9.70 0.08 0.31
CA HIS A 131 8.37 0.70 0.25
C HIS A 131 8.13 1.31 -1.13
N MET A 132 6.93 1.09 -1.67
CA MET A 132 6.48 1.87 -2.83
C MET A 132 6.19 3.30 -2.36
N ILE A 133 6.82 4.28 -2.98
CA ILE A 133 6.67 5.70 -2.64
C ILE A 133 5.90 6.49 -3.69
N PHE A 134 5.72 5.91 -4.88
CA PHE A 134 5.03 6.55 -5.99
C PHE A 134 4.47 5.50 -6.94
N ALA A 135 3.31 5.77 -7.51
CA ALA A 135 2.75 5.03 -8.62
C ALA A 135 1.94 5.97 -9.51
N ASP A 136 2.01 5.77 -10.83
CA ASP A 136 1.21 6.49 -11.81
C ASP A 136 1.05 5.66 -13.10
N SER A 137 0.23 6.13 -14.03
CA SER A 137 0.04 5.47 -15.33
C SER A 137 -0.28 6.46 -16.43
N VAL A 138 0.11 6.09 -17.65
CA VAL A 138 -0.28 6.79 -18.87
C VAL A 138 -1.15 5.87 -19.73
N ARG A 139 -2.14 6.46 -20.40
CA ARG A 139 -3.04 5.76 -21.34
C ARG A 139 -2.38 5.56 -22.70
N MET A 140 -1.20 4.93 -22.68
CA MET A 140 -0.44 4.51 -23.86
C MET A 140 0.17 3.14 -23.58
N GLY A 141 0.17 2.26 -24.56
CA GLY A 141 0.66 0.89 -24.43
C GLY A 141 0.82 0.24 -25.80
N GLY A 142 0.87 -1.10 -25.83
CA GLY A 142 1.00 -1.90 -27.05
C GLY A 142 0.01 -1.54 -28.16
N ASP A 143 -1.24 -1.17 -27.82
CA ASP A 143 -2.29 -0.81 -28.77
C ASP A 143 -1.97 0.48 -29.57
N HIS A 144 -0.99 1.27 -29.12
CA HIS A 144 -0.53 2.46 -29.84
C HIS A 144 0.67 2.16 -30.76
N VAL A 145 1.29 0.99 -30.58
CA VAL A 145 2.42 0.51 -31.36
C VAL A 145 1.96 -0.32 -32.56
N THR A 146 0.93 -1.15 -32.39
CA THR A 146 0.34 -2.03 -33.41
C THR A 146 -0.98 -1.50 -33.95
#